data_AF-A0A7V9ISY0-F1
#
_entry.id   AF-A0A7V9ISY0-F1
#
_cell.length_a   1.000
_cell.length_b   1.000
_cell.length_c   1.000
_cell.angle_alpha   90.00
_cell.angle_beta   90.00
_cell.angle_gamma   90.00
#
_symmetry.space_group_name_H-M   'P 1'
#
loop_
_entity.id
_entity.type
_entity.pdbx_description
1 polymer ?
#
loop_
_entity_poly.entity_id
_entity_poly.type
_entity_poly.pdbx_seq_one_letter_code
_entity_poly.pdbx_strand_id
1 'polypeptide(L)'
;TEEGPQNSGGSSTMPHKRNPVAAVLACSCAQQAPGLVATLLATMGHEHQRAAGSWHAEWRPLTELLRSTGSAVAWLRTSLQRLRVHPERMRRNVEAAGGLLTTERVTTVLTGALGRLAAHDAVAACSRRAVDGDGDLLDLLAADPVIGGQLDRAQLRHLLDPAQYLGSAEEFVHRTLHDYDNRRGRQ
;
A
#
# COMPACT_ATOMS: atom_id res chain seq x y z
N THR A 1 4.30 3.58 -11.46
CA THR A 1 3.99 2.97 -12.76
C THR A 1 5.15 2.12 -13.24
N GLU A 2 4.86 0.96 -13.82
CA GLU A 2 5.73 0.14 -14.69
C GLU A 2 6.36 0.91 -15.86
N GLU A 3 7.67 1.16 -15.94
CA GLU A 3 8.27 1.45 -17.26
C GLU A 3 8.41 0.18 -18.10
N GLY A 4 7.93 0.23 -19.34
CA GLY A 4 8.24 -0.80 -20.31
C GLY A 4 9.71 -0.71 -20.76
N PRO A 5 10.33 -1.83 -21.19
CA PRO A 5 11.64 -1.78 -21.84
C PRO A 5 11.64 -0.81 -23.05
N GLN A 6 12.80 -0.27 -23.41
CA GLN A 6 12.96 0.43 -24.70
C GLN A 6 12.52 -0.52 -25.83
N ASN A 7 11.57 -0.06 -26.66
CA ASN A 7 10.88 -0.84 -27.69
C ASN A 7 9.90 -1.92 -27.19
N SER A 8 9.43 -1.87 -25.94
CA SER A 8 8.30 -2.71 -25.54
C SER A 8 7.08 -2.33 -26.37
N GLY A 9 6.56 -3.27 -27.14
CA GLY A 9 5.36 -3.07 -27.94
C GLY A 9 4.25 -2.50 -27.08
N GLY A 10 4.00 -1.20 -27.21
CA GLY A 10 2.79 -0.58 -26.68
C GLY A 10 1.59 -1.24 -27.34
N SER A 11 0.45 -1.22 -26.67
CA SER A 11 -0.80 -1.72 -27.24
C SER A 11 -0.97 -1.16 -28.66
N SER A 12 -1.14 -2.03 -29.66
CA SER A 12 -1.20 -1.65 -31.08
C SER A 12 -2.27 -0.59 -31.38
N THR A 13 -3.30 -0.51 -30.53
CA THR A 13 -4.42 0.44 -30.63
C THR A 13 -4.37 1.58 -29.59
N MET A 14 -3.61 1.44 -28.50
CA MET A 14 -3.63 2.42 -27.40
C MET A 14 -2.20 2.81 -26.99
N PRO A 15 -1.63 3.87 -27.61
CA PRO A 15 -0.24 4.28 -27.40
C PRO A 15 0.09 4.66 -25.95
N HIS A 16 -0.91 5.07 -25.15
CA HIS A 16 -0.73 5.44 -23.74
C HIS A 16 -0.89 4.25 -22.77
N LYS A 17 -1.31 3.06 -23.25
CA LYS A 17 -1.57 1.90 -22.38
C LYS A 17 -0.25 1.30 -21.90
N ARG A 18 -0.05 1.30 -20.58
CA ARG A 18 1.10 0.69 -19.91
C ARG A 18 0.61 -0.36 -18.91
N ASN A 19 0.88 -1.62 -19.19
CA ASN A 19 0.53 -2.72 -18.29
C ASN A 19 1.72 -3.06 -17.37
N PRO A 20 1.49 -3.35 -16.07
CA PRO A 20 2.55 -3.75 -15.15
C PRO A 20 2.91 -5.24 -15.31
N VAL A 21 3.45 -5.61 -16.47
CA VAL A 21 3.66 -7.02 -16.84
C VAL A 21 4.56 -7.75 -15.85
N ALA A 22 5.65 -7.13 -15.39
CA ALA A 22 6.55 -7.81 -14.43
C ALA A 22 5.85 -8.07 -13.09
N ALA A 23 5.08 -7.10 -12.56
CA ALA A 23 4.31 -7.31 -11.34
C ALA A 23 3.24 -8.42 -11.52
N VAL A 24 2.54 -8.46 -12.66
CA VAL A 24 1.54 -9.49 -12.97
C VAL A 24 2.18 -10.88 -13.00
N LEU A 25 3.34 -11.03 -13.64
CA LEU A 25 4.05 -12.30 -13.71
C LEU A 25 4.62 -12.73 -12.36
N ALA A 26 5.13 -11.78 -11.55
CA ALA A 26 5.58 -12.07 -10.19
C ALA A 26 4.43 -12.64 -9.33
N CYS A 27 3.25 -12.02 -9.37
CA CYS A 27 2.06 -12.50 -8.68
C CYS A 27 1.60 -13.87 -9.21
N SER A 28 1.58 -14.08 -10.52
CA SER A 28 1.19 -15.36 -11.13
C SER A 28 2.12 -16.51 -10.71
N CYS A 29 3.43 -16.27 -10.62
CA CYS A 29 4.37 -17.25 -10.09
C CYS A 29 4.11 -17.54 -8.61
N ALA A 30 3.86 -16.51 -7.80
CA ALA A 30 3.59 -16.68 -6.37
C ALA A 30 2.28 -17.46 -6.10
N GLN A 31 1.25 -17.24 -6.92
CA GLN A 31 -0.05 -17.92 -6.80
C GLN A 31 0.00 -19.43 -7.03
N GLN A 32 1.03 -19.94 -7.73
CA GLN A 32 1.21 -21.37 -7.96
C GLN A 32 1.80 -22.09 -6.74
N ALA A 33 2.55 -21.38 -5.89
CA ALA A 33 3.30 -21.99 -4.79
C ALA A 33 2.44 -22.78 -3.79
N PRO A 34 1.25 -22.30 -3.34
CA PRO A 34 0.45 -23.03 -2.35
C PRO A 34 0.05 -24.44 -2.80
N GLY A 35 -0.33 -24.63 -4.07
CA GLY A 35 -0.72 -25.94 -4.59
C GLY A 35 0.46 -26.93 -4.69
N LEU A 36 1.63 -26.42 -5.06
CA LEU A 36 2.87 -27.21 -5.13
C LEU A 36 3.32 -27.64 -3.73
N VAL A 37 3.27 -26.71 -2.76
CA VAL A 37 3.56 -26.99 -1.34
C VAL A 37 2.56 -28.00 -0.77
N ALA A 38 1.26 -27.86 -1.05
CA ALA A 38 0.25 -28.81 -0.59
C ALA A 38 0.55 -30.24 -1.05
N THR A 39 1.02 -30.41 -2.30
CA THR A 39 1.43 -31.72 -2.83
C THR A 39 2.63 -32.28 -2.06
N LEU A 40 3.65 -31.46 -1.81
CA LEU A 40 4.84 -31.87 -1.03
C LEU A 40 4.50 -32.26 0.42
N LEU A 41 3.56 -31.54 1.04
CA LEU A 41 3.09 -31.87 2.38
C LEU A 41 2.31 -33.18 2.41
N ALA A 42 1.48 -33.44 1.39
CA ALA A 42 0.72 -34.68 1.27
C ALA A 42 1.61 -35.91 1.07
N THR A 43 2.82 -35.75 0.51
CA THR A 43 3.76 -36.86 0.26
C THR A 43 4.71 -37.12 1.42
N MET A 44 4.65 -36.39 2.54
CA MET A 44 5.58 -36.55 3.67
C MET A 44 5.53 -37.92 4.35
N GLY A 45 4.43 -38.68 4.19
CA GLY A 45 4.31 -40.04 4.71
C GLY A 45 5.19 -41.02 3.93
N HIS A 46 6.48 -41.06 4.24
CA HIS A 46 7.42 -42.03 3.66
C HIS A 46 7.36 -43.34 4.45
N GLU A 47 6.96 -44.41 3.76
CA GLU A 47 6.95 -45.76 4.33
C GLU A 47 8.35 -46.40 4.34
N HIS A 48 8.70 -47.01 5.47
CA HIS A 48 9.92 -47.80 5.67
C HIS A 48 11.21 -47.04 5.27
N GLN A 49 12.15 -47.70 4.54
CA GLN A 49 13.44 -47.12 4.15
C GLN A 49 13.41 -46.44 2.77
N ARG A 50 12.36 -46.66 1.95
CA ARG A 50 12.18 -46.04 0.62
C ARG A 50 10.74 -46.16 0.14
N ALA A 51 9.99 -45.07 0.22
CA ALA A 51 8.59 -45.01 -0.20
C ALA A 51 8.46 -44.90 -1.73
N ALA A 52 8.17 -46.02 -2.41
CA ALA A 52 7.72 -45.95 -3.81
C ALA A 52 6.37 -45.20 -3.88
N GLY A 53 6.16 -44.38 -4.92
CA GLY A 53 5.01 -43.47 -4.97
C GLY A 53 5.31 -42.12 -4.31
N SER A 54 5.21 -42.01 -2.98
CA SER A 54 5.34 -40.73 -2.26
C SER A 54 6.64 -39.99 -2.57
N TRP A 55 7.77 -40.68 -2.60
CA TRP A 55 9.06 -40.07 -2.96
C TRP A 55 9.10 -39.58 -4.42
N HIS A 56 8.47 -40.31 -5.36
CA HIS A 56 8.45 -39.93 -6.77
C HIS A 56 7.49 -38.75 -7.03
N ALA A 57 6.42 -38.66 -6.23
CA ALA A 57 5.43 -37.60 -6.31
C ALA A 57 6.00 -36.22 -5.93
N GLU A 58 7.15 -36.16 -5.25
CA GLU A 58 7.83 -34.90 -4.91
C GLU A 58 8.58 -34.25 -6.07
N TRP A 59 9.07 -35.04 -7.03
CA TRP A 59 10.09 -34.59 -7.97
C TRP A 59 9.64 -33.38 -8.81
N ARG A 60 8.41 -33.46 -9.35
CA ARG A 60 7.83 -32.37 -10.15
C ARG A 60 7.41 -31.18 -9.29
N PRO A 61 6.61 -31.34 -8.21
CA PRO A 61 6.21 -30.22 -7.37
C PRO A 61 7.38 -29.45 -6.76
N LEU A 62 8.44 -30.15 -6.32
CA LEU A 62 9.63 -29.51 -5.77
C LEU A 62 10.35 -28.67 -6.82
N THR A 63 10.63 -29.25 -7.99
CA THR A 63 11.31 -28.56 -9.08
C THR A 63 10.50 -27.33 -9.54
N GLU A 64 9.19 -27.50 -9.68
CA GLU A 64 8.30 -26.44 -10.13
C GLU A 64 8.15 -25.32 -9.09
N LEU A 65 8.19 -25.67 -7.80
CA LEU A 65 8.14 -24.70 -6.70
C LEU A 65 9.41 -23.83 -6.71
N LEU A 66 10.58 -24.45 -6.87
CA LEU A 66 11.86 -23.75 -6.99
C LEU A 66 11.87 -22.83 -8.22
N ARG A 67 11.42 -23.34 -9.37
CA ARG A 67 11.33 -22.56 -10.63
C ARG A 67 10.39 -21.38 -10.50
N SER A 68 9.20 -21.59 -9.94
CA SER A 68 8.19 -20.54 -9.76
C SER A 68 8.67 -19.47 -8.79
N THR A 69 9.30 -19.87 -7.69
CA THR A 69 9.87 -18.94 -6.70
C THR A 69 10.99 -18.09 -7.31
N GLY A 70 11.95 -18.72 -7.99
CA GLY A 70 13.03 -17.99 -8.68
C GLY A 70 12.50 -17.03 -9.75
N SER A 71 11.49 -17.46 -10.51
CA SER A 71 10.82 -16.61 -11.50
C SER A 71 10.10 -15.42 -10.87
N ALA A 72 9.38 -15.64 -9.76
CA ALA A 72 8.70 -14.58 -9.02
C ALA A 72 9.68 -13.50 -8.57
N VAL A 73 10.82 -13.91 -7.98
CA VAL A 73 11.87 -13.00 -7.54
C VAL A 73 12.50 -12.24 -8.71
N ALA A 74 12.77 -12.90 -9.83
CA ALA A 74 13.33 -12.26 -11.02
C ALA A 74 12.38 -11.21 -11.62
N TRP A 75 11.09 -11.52 -11.71
CA TRP A 75 10.07 -10.57 -12.17
C TRP A 75 9.85 -9.43 -11.19
N LEU A 76 9.82 -9.71 -9.88
CA LEU A 76 9.70 -8.67 -8.87
C LEU A 76 10.88 -7.69 -8.91
N ARG A 77 12.11 -8.20 -9.04
CA ARG A 77 13.30 -7.36 -9.25
C ARG A 77 13.16 -6.46 -10.47
N THR A 78 12.67 -7.01 -11.58
CA THR A 78 12.44 -6.25 -12.82
C THR A 78 11.41 -5.15 -12.61
N SER A 79 10.31 -5.44 -11.90
CA SER A 79 9.27 -4.46 -11.60
C SER A 79 9.82 -3.31 -10.73
N LEU A 80 10.57 -3.64 -9.67
CA LEU A 80 11.18 -2.64 -8.77
C LEU A 80 12.22 -1.77 -9.49
N GLN A 81 13.05 -2.35 -10.37
CA GLN A 81 14.04 -1.59 -11.15
C GLN A 81 13.41 -0.61 -12.14
N ARG A 82 12.17 -0.87 -12.57
CA ARG A 82 11.43 -0.06 -13.55
C ARG A 82 10.33 0.79 -12.92
N LEU A 83 10.26 0.80 -11.59
CA LEU A 83 9.24 1.53 -10.86
C LEU A 83 9.48 3.04 -10.98
N ARG A 84 8.55 3.75 -11.62
CA ARG A 84 8.46 5.22 -11.55
C ARG A 84 7.44 5.68 -10.53
N VAL A 85 7.89 6.47 -9.57
CA VAL A 85 7.05 7.19 -8.61
C VAL A 85 6.73 8.57 -9.17
N HIS A 86 5.48 9.03 -8.99
CA HIS A 86 5.02 10.34 -9.46
C HIS A 86 4.49 11.15 -8.26
N PRO A 87 5.37 11.83 -7.50
CA PRO A 87 4.98 12.52 -6.27
C PRO A 87 3.83 13.51 -6.48
N GLU A 88 3.85 14.28 -7.57
CA GLU A 88 2.76 15.23 -7.87
C GLU A 88 1.42 14.57 -8.18
N ARG A 89 1.42 13.36 -8.73
CA ARG A 89 0.17 12.59 -8.90
C ARG A 89 -0.32 12.03 -7.57
N MET A 90 0.61 11.59 -6.71
CA MET A 90 0.26 11.13 -5.37
C MET A 90 -0.39 12.26 -4.57
N ARG A 91 0.25 13.44 -4.54
CA ARG A 91 -0.28 14.64 -3.90
C ARG A 91 -1.67 15.01 -4.42
N ARG A 92 -1.84 15.15 -5.74
CA ARG A 92 -3.16 15.45 -6.33
C ARG A 92 -4.24 14.41 -5.99
N ASN A 93 -3.90 13.13 -5.95
CA ASN A 93 -4.87 12.09 -5.59
C ASN A 93 -5.31 12.19 -4.12
N VAL A 94 -4.40 12.59 -3.22
CA VAL A 94 -4.74 12.81 -1.80
C VAL A 94 -5.55 14.09 -1.64
N GLU A 95 -5.14 15.17 -2.32
CA GLU A 95 -5.87 16.45 -2.34
C GLU A 95 -7.28 16.33 -2.92
N ALA A 96 -7.50 15.40 -3.86
CA ALA A 96 -8.81 15.12 -4.43
C ALA A 96 -9.83 14.62 -3.38
N ALA A 97 -9.37 14.14 -2.22
CA ALA A 97 -10.24 13.80 -1.10
C ALA A 97 -10.63 15.02 -0.24
N GLY A 98 -10.19 16.24 -0.57
CA GLY A 98 -10.62 17.48 0.08
C GLY A 98 -10.32 17.57 1.58
N GLY A 99 -9.24 16.95 2.05
CA GLY A 99 -8.87 16.93 3.47
C GLY A 99 -9.69 15.96 4.35
N LEU A 100 -10.66 15.24 3.78
CA LEU A 100 -11.51 14.29 4.51
C LEU A 100 -10.71 13.17 5.19
N LEU A 101 -9.60 12.74 4.57
CA LEU A 101 -8.71 11.68 5.07
C LEU A 101 -8.04 12.03 6.41
N THR A 102 -7.93 13.32 6.74
CA THR A 102 -7.22 13.83 7.93
C THR A 102 -8.15 14.38 9.02
N THR A 103 -9.47 14.23 8.86
CA THR A 103 -10.49 14.74 9.80
C THR A 103 -10.40 14.12 11.21
N GLU A 104 -9.89 12.89 11.31
CA GLU A 104 -9.59 12.24 12.60
C GLU A 104 -8.61 13.09 13.44
N ARG A 105 -7.60 13.67 12.80
CA ARG A 105 -6.60 14.51 13.47
C ARG A 105 -7.23 15.77 14.05
N VAL A 106 -8.13 16.42 13.28
CA VAL A 106 -8.91 17.57 13.75
C VAL A 106 -9.76 17.20 14.96
N THR A 107 -10.46 16.06 14.89
CA THR A 107 -11.30 15.53 15.98
C THR A 107 -10.48 15.26 17.25
N THR A 108 -9.28 14.69 17.09
CA THR A 108 -8.39 14.36 18.21
C THR A 108 -7.91 15.63 18.92
N VAL A 109 -7.50 16.65 18.17
CA VAL A 109 -7.07 17.94 18.74
C VAL A 109 -8.21 18.62 19.49
N LEU A 110 -9.41 18.61 18.91
CA LEU A 110 -10.60 19.22 19.51
C LEU A 110 -11.14 18.48 20.75
N THR A 111 -10.81 17.20 20.91
CA THR A 111 -11.31 16.36 22.03
C THR A 111 -10.94 16.96 23.40
N GLY A 112 -9.77 17.58 23.52
CA GLY A 112 -9.34 18.20 24.79
C GLY A 112 -10.17 19.42 25.20
N ALA A 113 -10.68 20.19 24.22
CA ALA A 113 -11.42 21.42 24.46
C ALA A 113 -12.95 21.21 24.51
N LEU A 114 -13.47 20.33 23.65
CA LEU A 114 -14.92 20.14 23.46
C LEU A 114 -15.46 18.84 24.06
N GLY A 115 -14.58 17.90 24.38
CA GLY A 115 -14.96 16.51 24.65
C GLY A 115 -15.15 15.70 23.37
N ARG A 116 -14.98 14.39 23.48
CA ARG A 116 -14.90 13.46 22.33
C ARG A 116 -16.14 13.50 21.44
N LEU A 117 -17.34 13.42 22.04
CA LEU A 117 -18.59 13.34 21.29
C LEU A 117 -18.88 14.64 20.53
N ALA A 118 -18.74 15.79 21.20
CA ALA A 118 -18.99 17.09 20.57
C ALA A 118 -17.98 17.39 19.45
N ALA A 119 -16.69 17.08 19.66
CA ALA A 119 -15.67 17.23 18.63
C ALA A 119 -15.97 16.37 17.40
N HIS A 120 -16.34 15.09 17.63
CA HIS A 120 -16.71 14.17 16.55
C HIS A 120 -17.93 14.69 15.77
N ASP A 121 -19.00 15.07 16.47
CA ASP A 121 -20.25 15.47 15.82
C ASP A 121 -20.10 16.74 14.99
N ALA A 122 -19.34 17.73 15.48
CA ALA A 122 -19.06 18.96 14.75
C ALA A 122 -18.23 18.70 13.48
N VAL A 123 -17.15 17.92 13.58
CA VAL A 123 -16.30 17.58 12.42
C VAL A 123 -17.07 16.72 11.42
N ALA A 124 -17.89 15.77 11.89
CA ALA A 124 -18.72 14.92 11.04
C ALA A 124 -19.79 15.72 10.30
N ALA A 125 -20.40 16.74 10.94
CA ALA A 125 -21.35 17.64 10.30
C ALA A 125 -20.68 18.44 9.16
N CYS A 126 -19.50 19.02 9.41
CA CYS A 126 -18.75 19.74 8.38
C CYS A 126 -18.31 18.82 7.23
N SER A 127 -17.90 17.59 7.56
CA SER A 127 -17.46 16.60 6.56
C SER A 127 -18.61 16.17 5.65
N ARG A 128 -19.81 15.95 6.19
CA ARG A 128 -21.00 15.63 5.38
C ARG A 128 -21.33 16.76 4.40
N ARG A 129 -21.34 18.01 4.89
CA ARG A 129 -21.57 19.20 4.05
C ARG A 129 -20.54 19.33 2.92
N ALA A 130 -19.27 19.05 3.19
CA ALA A 130 -18.22 19.04 2.16
C ALA A 130 -18.48 17.98 1.09
N VAL A 131 -18.92 16.77 1.49
CA VAL A 131 -19.28 15.68 0.56
C VAL A 131 -20.52 16.02 -0.26
N ASP A 132 -21.50 16.70 0.35
CA ASP A 132 -22.74 17.13 -0.30
C ASP A 132 -22.53 18.31 -1.26
N GLY A 133 -21.35 18.94 -1.24
CA GLY A 133 -20.96 20.01 -2.17
C GLY A 133 -21.19 21.43 -1.65
N ASP A 134 -21.43 21.61 -0.35
CA ASP A 134 -21.67 22.93 0.27
C ASP A 134 -20.45 23.85 0.28
N GLY A 135 -19.25 23.33 0.01
CA GLY A 135 -18.01 24.10 -0.03
C GLY A 135 -16.77 23.28 0.32
N ASP A 136 -15.63 23.96 0.39
CA ASP A 136 -14.36 23.36 0.82
C ASP A 136 -14.38 23.04 2.33
N LEU A 137 -13.83 21.89 2.71
CA LEU A 137 -13.84 21.43 4.10
C LEU A 137 -13.16 22.41 5.06
N LEU A 138 -12.08 23.07 4.64
CA LEU A 138 -11.38 24.05 5.47
C LEU A 138 -12.26 25.28 5.74
N ASP A 139 -13.04 25.72 4.76
CA ASP A 139 -14.00 26.82 4.92
C ASP A 139 -15.12 26.44 5.89
N LEU A 140 -15.68 25.24 5.72
CA LEU A 140 -16.78 24.74 6.56
C LEU A 140 -16.34 24.58 8.02
N LEU A 141 -15.16 24.03 8.27
CA LEU A 141 -14.61 23.89 9.63
C LEU A 141 -14.28 25.25 10.26
N ALA A 142 -13.74 26.20 9.49
CA ALA A 142 -13.39 27.52 10.00
C ALA A 142 -14.63 28.39 10.31
N ALA A 143 -15.72 28.19 9.57
CA ALA A 143 -16.98 28.90 9.76
C ALA A 143 -17.88 28.27 10.84
N ASP A 144 -17.64 27.02 11.22
CA ASP A 144 -18.39 26.37 12.29
C ASP A 144 -18.11 27.05 13.64
N PRO A 145 -19.15 27.48 14.39
CA PRO A 145 -18.96 28.26 15.61
C PRO A 145 -18.30 27.48 16.75
N VAL A 146 -18.43 26.15 16.76
CA VAL A 146 -17.84 25.29 17.79
C VAL A 146 -16.37 25.04 17.48
N ILE A 147 -16.03 24.80 16.21
CA ILE A 147 -14.66 24.52 15.76
C ILE A 147 -13.84 25.79 15.61
N GLY A 148 -14.36 26.79 14.90
CA GLY A 148 -13.70 28.08 14.65
C GLY A 148 -13.44 28.90 15.93
N GLY A 149 -14.17 28.61 17.00
CA GLY A 149 -13.89 29.16 18.34
C GLY A 149 -12.67 28.54 19.04
N GLN A 150 -12.18 27.39 18.57
CA GLN A 150 -11.06 26.66 19.16
C GLN A 150 -9.82 26.64 18.26
N LEU A 151 -10.02 26.61 16.94
CA LEU A 151 -8.95 26.50 15.95
C LEU A 151 -9.12 27.58 14.88
N ASP A 152 -8.05 28.34 14.65
CA ASP A 152 -8.01 29.27 13.53
C ASP A 152 -7.84 28.54 12.18
N ARG A 153 -8.03 29.29 11.10
CA ARG A 153 -7.92 28.74 9.73
C ARG A 153 -6.52 28.22 9.40
N ALA A 154 -5.46 28.79 9.97
CA ALA A 154 -4.09 28.34 9.71
C ALA A 154 -3.79 27.01 10.42
N GLN A 155 -4.25 26.86 11.66
CA GLN A 155 -4.21 25.62 12.43
C GLN A 155 -5.00 24.53 11.72
N LEU A 156 -6.23 24.82 11.28
CA LEU A 156 -7.05 23.87 10.52
C LEU A 156 -6.36 23.45 9.22
N ARG A 157 -5.76 24.38 8.47
CA ARG A 157 -5.01 24.06 7.26
C ARG A 157 -3.83 23.13 7.54
N HIS A 158 -3.09 23.37 8.62
CA HIS A 158 -1.99 22.50 9.03
C HIS A 158 -2.46 21.11 9.47
N LEU A 159 -3.61 21.01 10.15
CA LEU A 159 -4.20 19.74 10.57
C LEU A 159 -4.72 18.92 9.39
N LEU A 160 -5.23 19.60 8.36
CA LEU A 160 -5.72 18.97 7.13
C LEU A 160 -4.60 18.66 6.11
N ASP A 161 -3.34 19.04 6.38
CA ASP A 161 -2.20 18.69 5.52
C ASP A 161 -1.80 17.21 5.74
N PRO A 162 -1.97 16.33 4.73
CA PRO A 162 -1.62 14.91 4.83
C PRO A 162 -0.11 14.68 5.03
N ALA A 163 0.75 15.60 4.57
CA ALA A 163 2.19 15.49 4.76
C ALA A 163 2.59 15.62 6.24
N GLN A 164 1.71 16.19 7.08
CA GLN A 164 1.88 16.34 8.52
C GLN A 164 1.23 15.19 9.30
N TYR A 165 0.68 14.18 8.61
CA TYR A 165 -0.04 13.05 9.21
C TYR A 165 0.50 11.70 8.73
N LEU A 166 1.82 11.54 8.77
CA LEU A 166 2.52 10.32 8.34
C LEU A 166 2.69 9.28 9.47
N GLY A 167 2.35 9.64 10.71
CA GLY A 167 2.48 8.76 11.88
C GLY A 167 3.91 8.20 12.02
N SER A 168 4.02 6.89 12.19
CA SER A 168 5.31 6.18 12.33
C SER A 168 5.92 5.73 11.00
N ALA A 169 5.49 6.28 9.85
CA ALA A 169 5.99 5.85 8.54
C ALA A 169 7.52 5.91 8.44
N GLU A 170 8.13 7.01 8.88
CA GLU A 170 9.59 7.19 8.84
C GLU A 170 10.31 6.21 9.76
N GLU A 171 9.78 5.97 10.96
CA GLU A 171 10.31 4.97 11.90
C GLU A 171 10.30 3.56 11.29
N PHE A 172 9.22 3.16 10.61
CA PHE A 172 9.15 1.86 9.95
C PHE A 172 10.14 1.74 8.79
N VAL A 173 10.33 2.82 8.02
CA VAL A 173 11.35 2.86 6.95
C VAL A 173 12.75 2.70 7.54
N HIS A 174 13.10 3.47 8.56
CA HIS A 174 14.41 3.39 9.21
C HIS A 174 14.69 2.02 9.79
N ARG A 175 13.74 1.43 10.51
CA ARG A 175 13.88 0.07 11.06
C ARG A 175 14.13 -0.97 9.97
N THR A 176 13.41 -0.88 8.86
CA THR A 176 13.56 -1.81 7.73
C THR A 176 14.94 -1.69 7.08
N LEU A 177 15.44 -0.47 6.87
CA LEU A 177 16.76 -0.21 6.29
C LEU A 177 17.89 -0.68 7.21
N HIS A 178 17.78 -0.39 8.51
CA HIS A 178 18.74 -0.86 9.51
C HIS A 178 18.81 -2.39 9.56
N ASP A 179 17.67 -3.08 9.55
CA ASP A 179 17.63 -4.54 9.51
C ASP A 179 18.23 -5.11 8.21
N TYR A 180 18.02 -4.45 7.07
CA TYR A 180 18.62 -4.82 5.79
C TYR A 180 20.15 -4.71 5.84
N ASP A 181 20.67 -3.58 6.31
CA ASP A 181 22.13 -3.33 6.40
C ASP A 181 22.80 -4.33 7.35
N ASN A 182 22.16 -4.65 8.48
CA ASN A 182 22.65 -5.66 9.42
C ASN A 182 22.72 -7.06 8.82
N ARG A 183 21.77 -7.43 7.94
CA ARG A 183 21.81 -8.73 7.24
C ARG A 183 22.87 -8.76 6.16
N ARG A 184 23.03 -7.66 5.44
CA ARG A 184 24.02 -7.52 4.35
C ARG A 184 25.45 -7.53 4.88
N GLY A 185 25.72 -6.91 6.03
CA GLY A 185 27.06 -6.90 6.65
C GLY A 185 27.47 -8.22 7.32
N ARG A 186 26.55 -9.20 7.41
CA ARG A 186 26.84 -10.56 7.91
C ARG A 186 27.18 -11.56 6.79
N GLN A 187 27.10 -11.14 5.52
CA GLN A 187 27.51 -11.91 4.35
C GLN A 187 28.94 -11.54 3.95
#